data_AF-A0A0D2H3V4-F1
#
_entry.id   AF-A0A0D2H3V4-F1
#
_cell.length_a   1.000
_cell.length_b   1.000
_cell.length_c   1.000
_cell.angle_alpha   90.00
_cell.angle_beta   90.00
_cell.angle_gamma   90.00
#
_symmetry.space_group_name_H-M   'P 1'
#
loop_
_entity.id
_entity.type
_entity.pdbx_description
1 polymer ?
#
loop_
_entity_poly.entity_id
_entity_poly.type
_entity_poly.pdbx_seq_one_letter_code
_entity_poly.pdbx_strand_id
1 'polypeptide(L)'
;MAQAPPPLGRKSSAPWDRLRPVKQDPLEAMGFVSKGDNRLLDLKTQESYYNKIVARYMQFCTRHSKDLDNAFASLSLDEGQSPALDPSKKSTAKQTNAQPGPTAQRDSIVTTNSQVSNVASPSQAAELSVILLALRKLREGLLASSTSAPNPVFSQRVHVFNIRVAILALHPEGYHASLMHLLSVLHTPQHPLPRSELVEMTSYLILDTAIRQHDLGQAYALRYKSRVRFGFKSRIVDNLLKSVATGDWVTFWRVRQKVDGYVRAILHWHLETQRRMVLKAIGRAYYACDVNWIIQSATGGQLSWEELAKLEDVGWTREGDRIVIRKPKAKAS
;
A
#
# COMPACT_ATOMS: atom_id res chain seq x y z
N MET A 1 14.97 74.20 36.64
CA MET A 1 14.24 74.02 35.37
C MET A 1 14.25 72.54 35.02
N ALA A 2 13.04 71.98 34.79
CA ALA A 2 12.68 70.65 34.28
C ALA A 2 13.27 69.37 34.93
N GLN A 3 12.48 68.75 35.82
CA GLN A 3 12.58 67.33 36.21
C GLN A 3 12.18 66.42 35.05
N ALA A 4 12.97 65.38 34.78
CA ALA A 4 12.61 64.28 33.87
C ALA A 4 11.80 63.19 34.62
N PRO A 5 10.76 62.59 34.00
CA PRO A 5 9.92 61.58 34.64
C PRO A 5 10.56 60.17 34.61
N PRO A 6 10.27 59.30 35.60
CA PRO A 6 10.76 57.92 35.69
C PRO A 6 9.87 56.91 34.89
N PRO A 7 10.25 55.62 34.77
CA PRO A 7 10.20 54.85 33.53
C PRO A 7 8.88 54.10 33.25
N LEU A 8 8.60 53.90 31.96
CA LEU A 8 7.50 53.06 31.45
C LEU A 8 7.86 51.56 31.56
N GLY A 9 7.58 50.97 32.72
CA GLY A 9 7.48 49.52 32.87
C GLY A 9 6.24 48.98 32.16
N ARG A 10 6.36 48.52 30.90
CA ARG A 10 5.30 47.77 30.22
C ARG A 10 5.40 46.29 30.61
N LYS A 11 4.53 45.89 31.53
CA LYS A 11 4.11 44.49 31.69
C LYS A 11 2.96 44.26 30.68
N SER A 12 3.25 43.65 29.53
CA SER A 12 2.21 43.05 28.65
C SER A 12 2.42 41.53 28.68
N SER A 13 1.61 40.77 29.43
CA SER A 13 0.37 40.17 28.93
C SER A 13 0.55 39.41 27.62
N ALA A 14 0.78 38.10 27.68
CA ALA A 14 -0.03 37.15 26.91
C ALA A 14 0.05 35.73 27.53
N PRO A 15 -1.08 35.03 27.71
CA PRO A 15 -1.22 33.87 28.60
C PRO A 15 -1.55 32.60 27.80
N TRP A 16 -0.55 31.76 27.49
CA TRP A 16 -0.78 30.49 26.76
C TRP A 16 -0.13 29.26 27.44
N ASP A 17 0.55 29.44 28.57
CA ASP A 17 1.41 28.41 29.16
C ASP A 17 0.71 27.39 30.10
N ARG A 18 -0.62 27.23 29.98
CA ARG A 18 -1.42 26.32 30.86
C ARG A 18 -2.10 25.15 30.16
N LEU A 19 -1.80 24.88 28.89
CA LEU A 19 -2.21 23.62 28.28
C LEU A 19 -1.18 22.55 28.64
N ARG A 20 -1.62 21.50 29.34
CA ARG A 20 -0.79 20.31 29.58
C ARG A 20 -0.15 19.90 28.24
N PRO A 21 1.14 19.54 28.19
CA PRO A 21 1.74 19.04 26.97
C PRO A 21 0.86 17.91 26.44
N VAL A 22 0.21 18.14 25.29
CA VAL A 22 -0.48 17.09 24.56
C VAL A 22 0.59 16.03 24.36
N LYS A 23 0.36 14.80 24.85
CA LYS A 23 1.25 13.67 24.61
C LYS A 23 1.19 13.37 23.11
N GLN A 24 1.93 14.13 22.33
CA GLN A 24 2.01 13.99 20.89
C GLN A 24 2.78 12.71 20.58
N ASP A 25 2.27 11.92 19.64
CA ASP A 25 2.97 10.71 19.19
C ASP A 25 4.39 11.12 18.74
N PRO A 26 5.46 10.44 19.24
CA PRO A 26 6.82 10.71 18.83
C PRO A 26 7.05 10.73 17.31
N LEU A 27 6.22 10.02 16.52
CA LEU A 27 6.27 10.02 15.05
C LEU A 27 5.52 11.19 14.40
N GLU A 28 4.53 11.74 15.09
CA GLU A 28 3.76 12.89 14.61
C GLU A 28 4.40 14.23 15.00
N ALA A 29 5.24 14.24 16.04
CA ALA A 29 5.93 15.43 16.54
C ALA A 29 6.95 16.04 15.56
N MET A 30 7.35 15.32 14.51
CA MET A 30 8.22 15.84 13.45
C MET A 30 7.37 16.28 12.26
N GLY A 31 7.64 17.46 11.72
CA GLY A 31 7.06 18.00 10.51
C GLY A 31 7.82 17.59 9.25
N PHE A 32 7.38 18.15 8.12
CA PHE A 32 8.09 18.08 6.85
C PHE A 32 9.09 19.24 6.74
N VAL A 33 10.26 18.99 6.16
CA VAL A 33 11.28 20.02 5.93
C VAL A 33 10.76 21.09 4.97
N SER A 34 10.05 20.69 3.91
CA SER A 34 9.37 21.57 2.96
C SER A 34 8.31 22.48 3.59
N LYS A 35 7.78 22.11 4.76
CA LYS A 35 6.82 22.91 5.53
C LYS A 35 7.48 23.73 6.64
N GLY A 36 8.82 23.79 6.66
CA GLY A 36 9.61 24.63 7.57
C GLY A 36 10.10 23.95 8.85
N ASP A 37 9.82 22.66 9.07
CA ASP A 37 10.41 21.94 10.20
C ASP A 37 11.84 21.49 9.86
N ASN A 38 12.82 22.26 10.33
CA ASN A 38 14.23 22.05 10.05
C ASN A 38 14.89 21.00 10.98
N ARG A 39 14.17 20.38 11.91
CA ARG A 39 14.75 19.42 12.86
C ARG A 39 15.33 18.18 12.19
N LEU A 40 14.73 17.74 11.07
CA LEU A 40 15.21 16.60 10.30
C LEU A 40 16.40 16.93 9.39
N LEU A 41 16.98 18.13 9.45
CA LEU A 41 18.25 18.45 8.78
C LEU A 41 19.47 17.98 9.58
N ASP A 42 19.32 17.75 10.89
CA ASP A 42 20.38 17.25 11.75
C ASP A 42 20.47 15.71 11.70
N LEU A 43 21.68 15.20 11.42
CA LEU A 43 21.93 13.76 11.25
C LEU A 43 21.59 12.97 12.53
N LYS A 44 21.94 13.50 13.71
CA LYS A 44 21.67 12.80 14.99
C LYS A 44 20.16 12.70 15.25
N THR A 45 19.42 13.74 14.88
CA THR A 45 17.96 13.76 14.96
C THR A 45 17.34 12.77 13.96
N GLN A 46 17.87 12.68 12.74
CA GLN A 46 17.43 11.69 11.75
C GLN A 46 17.61 10.25 12.25
N GLU A 47 18.76 9.91 12.83
CA GLU A 47 19.03 8.58 13.40
C GLU A 47 18.09 8.26 14.57
N SER A 48 17.91 9.22 15.49
CA SER A 48 16.98 9.07 16.61
C SER A 48 15.54 8.84 16.14
N TYR A 49 15.11 9.60 15.12
CA TYR A 49 13.79 9.49 14.53
C TYR A 49 13.59 8.15 13.82
N TYR A 50 14.58 7.70 13.04
CA TYR A 50 14.59 6.37 12.42
C TYR A 50 14.41 5.26 13.46
N ASN A 51 15.13 5.31 14.57
CA ASN A 51 15.00 4.30 15.64
C ASN A 51 13.59 4.26 16.25
N LYS A 52 12.93 5.42 16.40
CA LYS A 52 11.53 5.49 16.85
C LYS A 52 10.57 4.87 15.84
N ILE A 53 10.78 5.11 14.54
CA ILE A 53 9.99 4.50 13.46
C ILE A 53 10.14 2.98 13.48
N VAL A 54 11.38 2.48 13.55
CA VAL A 54 11.66 1.04 13.60
C VAL A 54 11.02 0.42 14.85
N ALA A 55 11.11 1.06 16.01
CA ALA A 55 10.46 0.57 17.22
C ALA A 55 8.93 0.48 17.07
N ARG A 56 8.29 1.50 16.48
CA ARG A 56 6.83 1.48 16.21
C ARG A 56 6.45 0.39 15.21
N TYR A 57 7.24 0.21 14.16
CA TYR A 57 7.06 -0.89 13.20
C TYR A 57 7.17 -2.27 13.86
N MET A 58 8.16 -2.49 14.73
CA MET A 58 8.29 -3.76 15.46
C MET A 58 7.13 -4.00 16.43
N GLN A 59 6.60 -2.95 17.05
CA GLN A 59 5.39 -3.04 17.88
C GLN A 59 4.17 -3.44 17.05
N PHE A 60 4.00 -2.83 15.87
CA PHE A 60 2.95 -3.20 14.91
C PHE A 60 3.07 -4.68 14.53
N CYS A 61 4.26 -5.14 14.14
CA CYS A 61 4.50 -6.54 13.81
C CYS A 61 4.20 -7.50 14.98
N THR A 62 4.55 -7.11 16.21
CA THR A 62 4.30 -7.95 17.40
C THR A 62 2.79 -8.06 17.67
N ARG A 63 2.08 -6.92 17.61
CA ARG A 63 0.64 -6.83 17.86
C ARG A 63 -0.18 -7.62 16.84
N HIS A 64 0.26 -7.63 15.58
CA HIS A 64 -0.42 -8.30 14.47
C HIS A 64 0.23 -9.63 14.06
N SER A 65 1.07 -10.22 14.90
CA SER A 65 1.86 -11.42 14.60
C SER A 65 1.07 -12.62 14.07
N LYS A 66 -0.22 -12.75 14.42
CA LYS A 66 -1.10 -13.82 13.94
C LYS A 66 -1.64 -13.60 12.53
N ASP A 67 -1.72 -12.36 12.08
CA ASP A 67 -2.36 -11.97 10.83
C ASP A 67 -1.66 -10.76 10.17
N LEU A 68 -0.34 -10.90 10.01
CA LEU A 68 0.52 -9.82 9.52
C LEU A 68 0.18 -9.41 8.08
N ASP A 69 -0.12 -10.38 7.22
CA ASP A 69 -0.42 -10.11 5.82
C ASP A 69 -1.67 -9.24 5.67
N ASN A 70 -2.74 -9.53 6.42
CA ASN A 70 -3.95 -8.69 6.42
C ASN A 70 -3.69 -7.34 7.09
N ALA A 71 -2.91 -7.30 8.17
CA ALA A 71 -2.58 -6.05 8.84
C ALA A 71 -1.80 -5.10 7.92
N PHE A 72 -0.85 -5.61 7.14
CA PHE A 72 -0.15 -4.82 6.13
C PHE A 72 -1.05 -4.41 4.96
N ALA A 73 -1.93 -5.31 4.49
CA ALA A 73 -2.86 -5.03 3.40
C ALA A 73 -4.03 -4.10 3.80
N SER A 74 -4.18 -3.78 5.09
CA SER A 74 -5.31 -2.99 5.61
C SER A 74 -5.45 -1.59 4.98
N LEU A 75 -4.35 -0.99 4.51
CA LEU A 75 -4.40 0.29 3.80
C LEU A 75 -5.08 0.20 2.43
N SER A 76 -4.81 -0.85 1.66
CA SER A 76 -5.42 -1.03 0.34
C SER A 76 -6.91 -1.35 0.41
N LEU A 77 -7.36 -1.93 1.53
CA LEU A 77 -8.78 -2.25 1.74
C LEU A 77 -9.61 -1.01 2.07
N ASP A 78 -9.02 -0.02 2.74
CA ASP A 78 -9.73 1.19 3.20
C ASP A 78 -9.86 2.26 2.09
N GLU A 79 -8.92 2.32 1.14
CA GLU A 79 -9.03 3.22 -0.03
C GLU A 79 -10.26 2.91 -0.90
N GLY A 80 -10.78 1.68 -0.84
CA GLY A 80 -12.04 1.28 -1.49
C GLY A 80 -13.32 1.81 -0.81
N GLN A 81 -13.23 2.40 0.39
CA GLN A 81 -14.35 2.97 1.15
C GLN A 81 -14.13 4.45 1.48
N SER A 82 -13.69 5.27 0.53
CA SER A 82 -13.75 6.72 0.70
C SER A 82 -15.13 7.27 0.32
N PRO A 83 -15.91 7.87 1.25
CA PRO A 83 -17.04 8.68 0.85
C PRO A 83 -16.50 9.94 0.19
N ALA A 84 -16.92 10.18 -1.07
CA ALA A 84 -16.60 11.36 -1.83
C ALA A 84 -17.01 12.63 -1.04
N LEU A 85 -16.02 13.31 -0.47
CA LEU A 85 -16.13 14.70 -0.07
C LEU A 85 -15.71 15.55 -1.26
N ASP A 86 -16.65 15.79 -2.18
CA ASP A 86 -16.52 16.82 -3.21
C ASP A 86 -17.62 17.87 -3.00
N PRO A 87 -17.30 19.05 -2.44
CA PRO A 87 -18.25 20.12 -2.24
C PRO A 87 -18.16 21.06 -3.45
N SER A 88 -18.90 20.81 -4.53
CA SER A 88 -19.37 21.85 -5.46
C SER A 88 -19.87 21.25 -6.77
N LYS A 89 -21.20 21.17 -6.93
CA LYS A 89 -21.81 21.52 -8.22
C LYS A 89 -23.27 21.92 -8.03
N LYS A 90 -23.49 23.17 -8.42
CA LYS A 90 -24.72 23.94 -8.36
C LYS A 90 -25.82 23.28 -9.21
N SER A 91 -26.97 23.07 -8.57
CA SER A 91 -28.30 23.47 -9.03
C SER A 91 -28.45 23.86 -10.50
N THR A 92 -29.22 23.07 -11.26
CA THR A 92 -30.31 23.57 -12.12
C THR A 92 -31.31 22.43 -12.32
N ALA A 93 -32.48 22.57 -11.69
CA ALA A 93 -33.61 21.66 -11.80
C ALA A 93 -34.52 22.07 -12.96
N LYS A 94 -35.08 21.10 -13.69
CA LYS A 94 -36.35 21.23 -14.40
C LYS A 94 -37.07 19.87 -14.45
N GLN A 95 -38.27 19.86 -13.85
CA GLN A 95 -39.54 19.29 -14.37
C GLN A 95 -39.65 17.76 -14.57
N THR A 96 -40.70 17.00 -14.21
CA THR A 96 -42.01 17.21 -13.54
C THR A 96 -42.70 15.82 -13.41
N ASN A 97 -43.75 15.74 -12.57
CA ASN A 97 -44.80 14.70 -12.37
C ASN A 97 -44.50 13.58 -11.35
N ALA A 98 -45.04 13.64 -10.12
CA ALA A 98 -46.41 13.27 -9.65
C ALA A 98 -46.46 11.76 -9.30
N GLN A 99 -46.87 11.27 -8.11
CA GLN A 99 -47.85 11.68 -7.10
C GLN A 99 -47.58 10.89 -5.78
N PRO A 100 -48.10 11.32 -4.60
CA PRO A 100 -47.71 10.82 -3.28
C PRO A 100 -48.77 9.93 -2.58
N GLY A 101 -48.33 9.11 -1.61
CA GLY A 101 -49.19 8.42 -0.65
C GLY A 101 -48.54 8.39 0.75
N PRO A 102 -49.19 8.91 1.82
CA PRO A 102 -48.68 8.90 3.18
C PRO A 102 -49.41 7.89 4.09
N THR A 103 -48.71 7.37 5.10
CA THR A 103 -49.15 6.84 6.42
C THR A 103 -48.11 5.80 6.89
N ALA A 104 -47.82 5.52 8.15
CA ALA A 104 -47.91 6.21 9.44
C ALA A 104 -47.11 5.31 10.42
N GLN A 105 -46.33 5.93 11.30
CA GLN A 105 -46.07 5.55 12.71
C GLN A 105 -45.70 4.10 13.08
N ARG A 106 -44.52 3.90 13.70
CA ARG A 106 -44.44 3.68 15.16
C ARG A 106 -43.01 3.60 15.68
N ASP A 107 -42.91 4.16 16.88
CA ASP A 107 -41.74 4.39 17.72
C ASP A 107 -41.05 3.12 18.23
N SER A 108 -39.73 3.20 18.41
CA SER A 108 -39.06 2.62 19.58
C SER A 108 -37.68 3.26 19.78
N ILE A 109 -37.64 4.18 20.73
CA ILE A 109 -36.44 4.69 21.38
C ILE A 109 -35.97 3.62 22.35
N VAL A 110 -34.75 3.10 22.17
CA VAL A 110 -34.00 2.45 23.24
C VAL A 110 -32.66 3.17 23.36
N THR A 111 -32.61 4.05 24.36
CA THR A 111 -31.38 4.61 24.92
C THR A 111 -30.84 3.61 25.94
N THR A 112 -29.65 3.06 25.70
CA THR A 112 -28.86 2.40 26.74
C THR A 112 -27.49 3.05 26.81
N ASN A 113 -27.34 3.92 27.81
CA ASN A 113 -26.06 4.36 28.37
C ASN A 113 -25.37 3.17 29.04
N SER A 114 -24.18 2.82 28.56
CA SER A 114 -23.13 2.00 29.19
C SER A 114 -21.96 2.03 28.19
N GLN A 115 -20.70 2.29 28.48
CA GLN A 115 -19.92 2.41 29.69
C GLN A 115 -18.56 3.00 29.21
N VAL A 116 -18.10 4.05 29.90
CA VAL A 116 -16.73 4.24 30.40
C VAL A 116 -15.55 3.86 29.46
N SER A 117 -14.97 4.89 28.84
CA SER A 117 -13.54 5.08 28.50
C SER A 117 -12.64 3.83 28.41
N ASN A 118 -12.45 3.33 27.18
CA ASN A 118 -11.19 2.72 26.76
C ASN A 118 -10.62 3.58 25.64
N VAL A 119 -9.37 4.04 25.79
CA VAL A 119 -8.62 4.72 24.74
C VAL A 119 -8.58 3.76 23.54
N ALA A 120 -9.39 4.04 22.51
CA ALA A 120 -9.49 3.20 21.33
C ALA A 120 -8.09 3.05 20.72
N SER A 121 -7.58 1.82 20.69
CA SER A 121 -6.36 1.51 19.94
C SER A 121 -6.55 1.96 18.49
N PRO A 122 -5.57 2.63 17.87
CA PRO A 122 -5.68 3.05 16.48
C PRO A 122 -5.97 1.83 15.60
N SER A 123 -6.79 2.01 14.57
CA SER A 123 -7.00 0.96 13.56
C SER A 123 -5.67 0.55 12.93
N GLN A 124 -5.58 -0.68 12.43
CA GLN A 124 -4.35 -1.22 11.82
C GLN A 124 -3.84 -0.31 10.69
N ALA A 125 -4.77 0.15 9.86
CA ALA A 125 -4.53 1.11 8.78
C ALA A 125 -4.01 2.46 9.31
N ALA A 126 -4.55 2.98 10.41
CA ALA A 126 -4.08 4.24 11.01
C ALA A 126 -2.66 4.11 11.57
N GLU A 127 -2.32 3.01 12.23
CA GLU A 127 -0.94 2.82 12.73
C GLU A 127 0.06 2.68 11.58
N LEU A 128 -0.30 1.94 10.52
CA LEU A 128 0.56 1.76 9.36
C LEU A 128 0.72 3.05 8.55
N SER A 129 -0.33 3.85 8.41
CA SER A 129 -0.26 5.16 7.72
C SER A 129 0.66 6.13 8.48
N VAL A 130 0.62 6.14 9.82
CA VAL A 130 1.55 6.94 10.65
C VAL A 130 3.00 6.52 10.42
N ILE A 131 3.29 5.21 10.36
CA ILE A 131 4.64 4.69 10.07
C ILE A 131 5.11 5.14 8.67
N LEU A 132 4.28 4.97 7.63
CA LEU A 132 4.63 5.35 6.27
C LEU A 132 4.80 6.88 6.12
N LEU A 133 3.97 7.66 6.79
CA LEU A 133 4.09 9.12 6.81
C LEU A 133 5.38 9.55 7.52
N ALA A 134 5.73 8.91 8.64
CA ALA A 134 6.98 9.17 9.34
C ALA A 134 8.20 8.85 8.47
N LEU A 135 8.16 7.73 7.73
CA LEU A 135 9.18 7.38 6.74
C LEU A 135 9.25 8.39 5.60
N ARG A 136 8.11 8.89 5.11
CA ARG A 136 8.07 9.96 4.11
C ARG A 136 8.76 11.23 4.60
N LYS A 137 8.47 11.67 5.83
CA LYS A 137 9.12 12.83 6.47
C LYS A 137 10.63 12.63 6.57
N LEU A 138 11.07 11.44 7.03
CA LEU A 138 12.50 11.12 7.16
C LEU A 138 13.22 11.13 5.81
N ARG A 139 12.61 10.56 4.75
CA ARG A 139 13.18 10.60 3.39
C ARG A 139 13.35 12.00 2.87
N GLU A 140 12.39 12.89 3.12
CA GLU A 140 12.51 14.30 2.73
C GLU A 140 13.65 15.00 3.48
N GLY A 141 13.80 14.73 4.78
CA GLY A 141 14.94 15.21 5.56
C GLY A 141 16.28 14.73 5.02
N LEU A 142 16.38 13.44 4.67
CA LEU A 142 17.58 12.84 4.07
C LEU A 142 17.93 13.45 2.71
N LEU A 143 16.92 13.72 1.87
CA LEU A 143 17.12 14.38 0.58
C LEU A 143 17.62 15.82 0.77
N ALA A 144 17.02 16.57 1.70
CA ALA A 144 17.42 17.94 2.01
C ALA A 144 18.84 18.02 2.63
N SER A 145 19.23 17.03 3.44
CA SER A 145 20.57 16.97 4.04
C SER A 145 21.62 16.25 3.18
N SER A 146 21.27 15.79 1.97
CA SER A 146 22.13 14.90 1.16
C SER A 146 23.49 15.51 0.83
N THR A 147 23.57 16.81 0.56
CA THR A 147 24.83 17.52 0.29
C THR A 147 25.74 17.64 1.51
N SER A 148 25.16 17.66 2.72
CA SER A 148 25.92 17.81 3.97
C SER A 148 26.31 16.47 4.60
N ALA A 149 25.69 15.37 4.18
CA ALA A 149 25.97 14.05 4.74
C ALA A 149 27.31 13.50 4.20
N PRO A 150 28.28 13.18 5.07
CA PRO A 150 29.59 12.70 4.62
C PRO A 150 29.54 11.27 4.04
N ASN A 151 28.49 10.49 4.36
CA ASN A 151 28.36 9.09 3.95
C ASN A 151 26.87 8.71 3.70
N PRO A 152 26.51 8.17 2.52
CA PRO A 152 25.13 7.80 2.19
C PRO A 152 24.66 6.47 2.83
N VAL A 153 25.50 5.72 3.54
CA VAL A 153 25.16 4.39 4.09
C VAL A 153 23.93 4.43 5.01
N PHE A 154 23.78 5.48 5.83
CA PHE A 154 22.57 5.63 6.65
C PHE A 154 21.33 5.83 5.78
N SER A 155 21.42 6.71 4.78
CA SER A 155 20.33 6.94 3.82
C SER A 155 19.96 5.66 3.07
N GLN A 156 20.95 4.88 2.61
CA GLN A 156 20.73 3.58 1.98
C GLN A 156 19.90 2.65 2.88
N ARG A 157 20.28 2.51 4.16
CA ARG A 157 19.56 1.67 5.13
C ARG A 157 18.11 2.12 5.32
N VAL A 158 17.88 3.43 5.44
CA VAL A 158 16.53 3.99 5.58
C VAL A 158 15.70 3.71 4.33
N HIS A 159 16.27 3.88 3.15
CA HIS A 159 15.60 3.61 1.88
C HIS A 159 15.26 2.12 1.72
N VAL A 160 16.18 1.21 2.03
CA VAL A 160 15.94 -0.24 2.01
C VAL A 160 14.80 -0.63 2.96
N PHE A 161 14.82 -0.10 4.18
CA PHE A 161 13.75 -0.33 5.14
C PHE A 161 12.41 0.21 4.65
N ASN A 162 12.36 1.45 4.16
CA ASN A 162 11.16 2.06 3.61
C ASN A 162 10.59 1.26 2.43
N ILE A 163 11.43 0.78 1.53
CA ILE A 163 11.01 -0.03 0.37
C ILE A 163 10.32 -1.31 0.86
N ARG A 164 10.94 -2.04 1.80
CA ARG A 164 10.38 -3.28 2.34
C ARG A 164 9.04 -3.06 3.04
N VAL A 165 8.95 -2.05 3.90
CA VAL A 165 7.70 -1.73 4.62
C VAL A 165 6.60 -1.30 3.66
N ALA A 166 6.91 -0.40 2.71
CA ALA A 166 5.91 0.09 1.75
C ALA A 166 5.47 -0.97 0.74
N ILE A 167 6.32 -1.93 0.37
CA ILE A 167 5.92 -3.09 -0.45
C ILE A 167 4.93 -3.97 0.31
N LEU A 168 5.23 -4.31 1.57
CA LEU A 168 4.31 -5.12 2.38
C LEU A 168 2.96 -4.42 2.55
N ALA A 169 3.00 -3.11 2.80
CA ALA A 169 1.83 -2.25 2.92
C ALA A 169 1.08 -1.99 1.60
N LEU A 170 1.49 -2.63 0.49
CA LEU A 170 0.91 -2.46 -0.85
C LEU A 170 0.83 -0.98 -1.29
N HIS A 171 1.80 -0.16 -0.89
CA HIS A 171 1.77 1.29 -1.09
C HIS A 171 2.83 1.74 -2.13
N PRO A 172 2.48 1.79 -3.44
CA PRO A 172 3.42 2.04 -4.53
C PRO A 172 4.14 3.38 -4.46
N GLU A 173 3.47 4.44 -4.01
CA GLU A 173 4.07 5.76 -3.86
C GLU A 173 5.18 5.79 -2.79
N GLY A 174 5.11 4.85 -1.84
CA GLY A 174 6.04 4.74 -0.72
C GLY A 174 7.37 4.17 -1.16
N TYR A 175 7.36 3.05 -1.90
CA TYR A 175 8.59 2.38 -2.30
C TYR A 175 9.15 2.86 -3.64
N HIS A 176 8.33 3.22 -4.63
CA HIS A 176 8.81 3.41 -6.00
C HIS A 176 9.86 4.53 -6.11
N ALA A 177 9.58 5.70 -5.51
CA ALA A 177 10.54 6.81 -5.48
C ALA A 177 11.82 6.44 -4.70
N SER A 178 11.68 5.70 -3.59
CA SER A 178 12.83 5.25 -2.80
C SER A 178 13.69 4.25 -3.54
N LEU A 179 13.08 3.33 -4.30
CA LEU A 179 13.73 2.31 -5.10
C LEU A 179 14.54 2.93 -6.24
N MET A 180 13.93 3.89 -6.95
CA MET A 180 14.60 4.67 -7.97
C MET A 180 15.81 5.40 -7.39
N HIS A 181 15.60 6.20 -6.33
CA HIS A 181 16.67 6.99 -5.71
C HIS A 181 17.80 6.11 -5.16
N LEU A 182 17.45 4.97 -4.54
CA LEU A 182 18.42 4.02 -4.01
C LEU A 182 19.31 3.44 -5.11
N LEU A 183 18.72 2.99 -6.23
CA LEU A 183 19.45 2.34 -7.31
C LEU A 183 20.17 3.31 -8.26
N SER A 184 19.68 4.54 -8.43
CA SER A 184 20.24 5.51 -9.37
C SER A 184 21.18 6.54 -8.74
N VAL A 185 20.96 6.91 -7.47
CA VAL A 185 21.71 7.98 -6.78
C VAL A 185 22.53 7.43 -5.63
N LEU A 186 21.93 6.66 -4.72
CA LEU A 186 22.63 6.22 -3.51
C LEU A 186 23.59 5.06 -3.76
N HIS A 187 23.30 4.19 -4.73
CA HIS A 187 24.20 3.12 -5.12
C HIS A 187 25.32 3.65 -6.01
N THR A 188 26.47 3.91 -5.41
CA THR A 188 27.68 4.37 -6.11
C THR A 188 28.81 3.35 -5.97
N PRO A 189 29.82 3.36 -6.87
CA PRO A 189 31.01 2.50 -6.72
C PRO A 189 31.78 2.72 -5.42
N GLN A 190 31.74 3.94 -4.87
CA GLN A 190 32.39 4.29 -3.60
C GLN A 190 31.64 3.73 -2.39
N HIS A 191 30.31 3.67 -2.47
CA HIS A 191 29.42 3.18 -1.41
C HIS A 191 28.45 2.14 -1.99
N PRO A 192 28.95 0.95 -2.39
CA PRO A 192 28.13 -0.04 -3.03
C PRO A 192 27.12 -0.63 -2.03
N LEU A 193 25.93 -0.94 -2.52
CA LEU A 193 24.97 -1.70 -1.74
C LEU A 193 25.48 -3.14 -1.58
N PRO A 194 25.18 -3.80 -0.45
CA PRO A 194 25.41 -5.24 -0.31
C PRO A 194 24.81 -5.99 -1.49
N ARG A 195 25.52 -7.01 -1.97
CA ARG A 195 25.13 -7.73 -3.19
C ARG A 195 23.71 -8.32 -3.11
N SER A 196 23.34 -8.84 -1.93
CA SER A 196 22.00 -9.36 -1.66
C SER A 196 20.93 -8.28 -1.82
N GLU A 197 21.12 -7.12 -1.20
CA GLU A 197 20.17 -6.00 -1.27
C GLU A 197 20.09 -5.42 -2.68
N LEU A 198 21.21 -5.31 -3.41
CA LEU A 198 21.19 -4.84 -4.79
C LEU A 198 20.35 -5.76 -5.69
N VAL A 199 20.49 -7.07 -5.54
CA VAL A 199 19.71 -8.06 -6.30
C VAL A 199 18.24 -8.03 -5.89
N GLU A 200 17.94 -7.88 -4.60
CA GLU A 200 16.59 -7.78 -4.06
C GLU A 200 15.86 -6.54 -4.59
N MET A 201 16.43 -5.33 -4.40
CA MET A 201 15.83 -4.07 -4.83
C MET A 201 15.68 -4.02 -6.36
N THR A 202 16.64 -4.55 -7.11
CA THR A 202 16.53 -4.65 -8.56
C THR A 202 15.41 -5.63 -8.98
N SER A 203 15.25 -6.74 -8.25
CA SER A 203 14.16 -7.69 -8.51
C SER A 203 12.80 -7.04 -8.30
N TYR A 204 12.64 -6.27 -7.22
CA TYR A 204 11.41 -5.53 -6.95
C TYR A 204 11.11 -4.51 -8.03
N LEU A 205 12.11 -3.77 -8.52
CA LEU A 205 11.95 -2.84 -9.63
C LEU A 205 11.44 -3.54 -10.89
N ILE A 206 12.15 -4.58 -11.32
CA ILE A 206 11.80 -5.30 -12.56
C ILE A 206 10.37 -5.86 -12.48
N LEU A 207 10.00 -6.43 -11.33
CA LEU A 207 8.67 -7.00 -11.12
C LEU A 207 7.59 -5.92 -11.02
N ASP A 208 7.84 -4.80 -10.32
CA ASP A 208 6.91 -3.66 -10.26
C ASP A 208 6.60 -3.11 -11.65
N THR A 209 7.64 -2.93 -12.48
CA THR A 209 7.48 -2.45 -13.86
C THR A 209 6.70 -3.45 -14.73
N ALA A 210 6.94 -4.75 -14.57
CA ALA A 210 6.23 -5.76 -15.33
C ALA A 210 4.75 -5.89 -14.92
N ILE A 211 4.47 -5.84 -13.61
CA ILE A 211 3.18 -6.22 -13.03
C ILE A 211 2.28 -5.01 -12.85
N ARG A 212 2.72 -4.02 -12.07
CA ARG A 212 1.88 -2.88 -11.69
C ARG A 212 1.86 -1.81 -12.78
N GLN A 213 3.01 -1.56 -13.43
CA GLN A 213 3.09 -0.60 -14.53
C GLN A 213 2.68 -1.20 -15.87
N HIS A 214 2.50 -2.53 -15.95
CA HIS A 214 2.17 -3.28 -17.16
C HIS A 214 3.14 -3.07 -18.33
N ASP A 215 4.39 -2.69 -18.06
CA ASP A 215 5.41 -2.46 -19.08
C ASP A 215 6.42 -3.62 -19.10
N LEU A 216 6.05 -4.68 -19.82
CA LEU A 216 6.93 -5.84 -19.99
C LEU A 216 8.20 -5.49 -20.77
N GLY A 217 8.13 -4.59 -21.75
CA GLY A 217 9.28 -4.20 -22.55
C GLY A 217 10.37 -3.55 -21.70
N GLN A 218 9.97 -2.58 -20.88
CA GLN A 218 10.88 -1.91 -19.95
C GLN A 218 11.38 -2.86 -18.86
N ALA A 219 10.55 -3.78 -18.36
CA ALA A 219 11.01 -4.77 -17.39
C ALA A 219 12.12 -5.68 -17.95
N TYR A 220 11.98 -6.16 -19.20
CA TYR A 220 13.04 -6.91 -19.87
C TYR A 220 14.29 -6.05 -20.14
N ALA A 221 14.11 -4.79 -20.50
CA ALA A 221 15.23 -3.85 -20.68
C ALA A 221 15.99 -3.60 -19.37
N LEU A 222 15.28 -3.39 -18.25
CA LEU A 222 15.86 -3.23 -16.91
C LEU A 222 16.62 -4.47 -16.48
N ARG A 223 16.04 -5.66 -16.71
CA ARG A 223 16.70 -6.94 -16.46
C ARG A 223 18.00 -7.08 -17.27
N TYR A 224 17.96 -6.78 -18.56
CA TYR A 224 19.14 -6.83 -19.42
C TYR A 224 20.22 -5.84 -18.96
N LYS A 225 19.86 -4.58 -18.74
CA LYS A 225 20.77 -3.53 -18.24
C LYS A 225 21.42 -3.93 -16.90
N SER A 226 20.64 -4.48 -15.97
CA SER A 226 21.15 -4.94 -14.66
C SER A 226 22.08 -6.14 -14.78
N ARG A 227 21.80 -7.05 -15.73
CA ARG A 227 22.68 -8.18 -16.04
C ARG A 227 24.01 -7.73 -16.60
N VAL A 228 24.02 -6.72 -17.45
CA VAL A 228 25.26 -6.14 -18.02
C VAL A 228 26.03 -5.35 -16.96
N ARG A 229 25.36 -4.49 -16.18
CA ARG A 229 26.02 -3.60 -15.21
C ARG A 229 26.71 -4.32 -14.07
N PHE A 230 26.05 -5.32 -13.49
CA PHE A 230 26.58 -5.99 -12.30
C PHE A 230 26.36 -7.50 -12.31
N GLY A 231 25.93 -8.13 -13.42
CA GLY A 231 25.74 -9.57 -13.46
C GLY A 231 24.48 -10.05 -12.73
N PHE A 232 23.41 -9.26 -12.72
CA PHE A 232 22.11 -9.66 -12.17
C PHE A 232 21.62 -10.99 -12.75
N LYS A 233 21.25 -11.94 -11.88
CA LYS A 233 20.62 -13.22 -12.23
C LYS A 233 19.62 -13.59 -11.14
N SER A 234 18.37 -13.84 -11.52
CA SER A 234 17.35 -14.36 -10.59
C SER A 234 16.39 -15.28 -11.33
N ARG A 235 16.43 -16.57 -10.98
CA ARG A 235 15.53 -17.57 -11.58
C ARG A 235 14.06 -17.26 -11.28
N ILE A 236 13.79 -16.66 -10.13
CA ILE A 236 12.44 -16.26 -9.71
C ILE A 236 11.91 -15.18 -10.64
N VAL A 237 12.66 -14.10 -10.86
CA VAL A 237 12.27 -13.00 -11.77
C VAL A 237 12.10 -13.52 -13.19
N ASP A 238 13.02 -14.38 -13.66
CA ASP A 238 12.93 -14.95 -15.01
C ASP A 238 11.66 -15.78 -15.22
N ASN A 239 11.32 -16.64 -14.26
CA ASN A 239 10.10 -17.44 -14.33
C ASN A 239 8.84 -16.56 -14.25
N LEU A 240 8.85 -15.53 -13.39
CA LEU A 240 7.72 -14.60 -13.27
C LEU A 240 7.51 -13.82 -14.56
N LEU A 241 8.56 -13.17 -15.10
CA LEU A 241 8.48 -12.43 -16.36
C LEU A 241 8.03 -13.33 -17.52
N LYS A 242 8.54 -14.56 -17.59
CA LYS A 242 8.08 -15.55 -18.57
C LYS A 242 6.59 -15.86 -18.38
N SER A 243 6.18 -16.17 -17.15
CA SER A 243 4.78 -16.51 -16.85
C SER A 243 3.80 -15.38 -17.17
N VAL A 244 4.18 -14.13 -16.89
CA VAL A 244 3.38 -12.95 -17.22
C VAL A 244 3.31 -12.76 -18.73
N ALA A 245 4.43 -12.93 -19.45
CA ALA A 245 4.46 -12.79 -20.91
C ALA A 245 3.68 -13.89 -21.64
N THR A 246 3.71 -15.13 -21.15
CA THR A 246 2.99 -16.26 -21.76
C THR A 246 1.56 -16.43 -21.24
N GLY A 247 1.16 -15.70 -20.19
CA GLY A 247 -0.09 -15.94 -19.48
C GLY A 247 -0.16 -17.32 -18.81
N ASP A 248 1.00 -17.87 -18.41
CA ASP A 248 1.08 -19.18 -17.74
C ASP A 248 0.76 -19.03 -16.25
N TRP A 249 -0.53 -19.11 -15.94
CA TRP A 249 -1.02 -19.03 -14.58
C TRP A 249 -0.47 -20.13 -13.66
N VAL A 250 -0.26 -21.35 -14.16
CA VAL A 250 0.22 -22.47 -13.35
C VAL A 250 1.64 -22.21 -12.88
N THR A 251 2.50 -21.75 -13.77
CA THR A 251 3.86 -21.34 -13.41
C THR A 251 3.85 -20.12 -12.49
N PHE A 252 3.03 -19.10 -12.80
CA PHE A 252 2.90 -17.91 -11.96
C PHE A 252 2.52 -18.28 -10.52
N TRP A 253 1.48 -19.10 -10.36
CA TRP A 253 0.96 -19.53 -9.07
C TRP A 253 1.99 -20.35 -8.30
N ARG A 254 2.62 -21.34 -8.95
CA ARG A 254 3.65 -22.19 -8.34
C ARG A 254 4.85 -21.37 -7.86
N VAL A 255 5.26 -20.35 -8.62
CA VAL A 255 6.35 -19.47 -8.21
C VAL A 255 5.90 -18.58 -7.05
N ARG A 256 4.70 -18.00 -7.12
CA ARG A 256 4.12 -17.16 -6.06
C ARG A 256 4.05 -17.85 -4.69
N GLN A 257 3.80 -19.15 -4.66
CA GLN A 257 3.80 -19.93 -3.41
C GLN A 257 5.21 -20.10 -2.80
N LYS A 258 6.26 -20.03 -3.62
CA LYS A 258 7.66 -20.27 -3.20
C LYS A 258 8.44 -19.00 -2.86
N VAL A 259 7.94 -17.82 -3.25
CA VAL A 259 8.64 -16.55 -3.03
C VAL A 259 8.44 -16.02 -1.59
N ASP A 260 9.24 -15.03 -1.23
CA ASP A 260 9.11 -14.29 0.02
C ASP A 260 7.86 -13.40 0.05
N GLY A 261 7.55 -12.84 1.22
CA GLY A 261 6.39 -11.95 1.40
C GLY A 261 6.45 -10.69 0.54
N TYR A 262 7.64 -10.12 0.34
CA TYR A 262 7.82 -8.90 -0.45
C TYR A 262 7.52 -9.11 -1.93
N VAL A 263 8.08 -10.13 -2.56
CA VAL A 263 7.73 -10.44 -3.97
C VAL A 263 6.26 -10.80 -4.04
N ARG A 264 5.72 -11.59 -3.09
CA ARG A 264 4.29 -11.95 -3.07
C ARG A 264 3.38 -10.72 -3.02
N ALA A 265 3.76 -9.70 -2.26
CA ALA A 265 3.05 -8.42 -2.20
C ALA A 265 3.08 -7.72 -3.56
N ILE A 266 4.22 -7.71 -4.27
CA ILE A 266 4.29 -7.17 -5.64
C ILE A 266 3.42 -7.96 -6.62
N LEU A 267 3.39 -9.28 -6.47
CA LEU A 267 2.56 -10.15 -7.31
C LEU A 267 1.05 -9.94 -7.08
N HIS A 268 0.65 -9.29 -5.97
CA HIS A 268 -0.75 -9.06 -5.64
C HIS A 268 -1.50 -8.33 -6.76
N TRP A 269 -0.90 -7.28 -7.32
CA TRP A 269 -1.51 -6.47 -8.38
C TRP A 269 -1.80 -7.24 -9.68
N HIS A 270 -1.10 -8.37 -9.93
CA HIS A 270 -1.32 -9.18 -11.13
C HIS A 270 -2.36 -10.29 -10.95
N LEU A 271 -2.77 -10.57 -9.70
CA LEU A 271 -3.63 -11.71 -9.39
C LEU A 271 -4.97 -11.62 -10.11
N GLU A 272 -5.59 -10.45 -10.05
CA GLU A 272 -6.88 -10.21 -10.68
C GLU A 272 -6.80 -10.39 -12.20
N THR A 273 -5.78 -9.81 -12.85
CA THR A 273 -5.59 -9.93 -14.30
C THR A 273 -5.44 -11.39 -14.72
N GLN A 274 -4.61 -12.15 -14.00
CA GLN A 274 -4.42 -13.57 -14.32
C GLN A 274 -5.68 -14.40 -14.06
N ARG A 275 -6.36 -14.17 -12.93
CA ARG A 275 -7.62 -14.85 -12.60
C ARG A 275 -8.68 -14.60 -13.69
N ARG A 276 -8.83 -13.35 -14.14
CA ARG A 276 -9.70 -12.98 -15.27
C ARG A 276 -9.31 -13.71 -16.56
N MET A 277 -8.02 -13.80 -16.87
CA MET A 277 -7.53 -14.53 -18.06
C MET A 277 -7.87 -16.03 -17.98
N VAL A 278 -7.65 -16.66 -16.83
CA VAL A 278 -7.96 -18.08 -16.60
C VAL A 278 -9.46 -18.33 -16.73
N LEU A 279 -10.29 -17.51 -16.10
CA LEU A 279 -11.75 -17.62 -16.20
C LEU A 279 -12.23 -17.43 -17.65
N LYS A 280 -11.66 -16.48 -18.40
CA LYS A 280 -11.95 -16.32 -19.84
C LYS A 280 -11.52 -17.54 -20.66
N ALA A 281 -10.39 -18.16 -20.34
CA ALA A 281 -9.91 -19.38 -21.00
C ALA A 281 -10.83 -20.58 -20.71
N ILE A 282 -11.16 -20.81 -19.44
CA ILE A 282 -12.13 -21.84 -19.00
C ILE A 282 -13.48 -21.61 -19.69
N GLY A 283 -13.94 -20.36 -19.66
CA GLY A 283 -15.18 -19.91 -20.27
C GLY A 283 -15.26 -20.11 -21.79
N ARG A 284 -14.11 -20.32 -22.46
CA ARG A 284 -14.01 -20.61 -23.90
C ARG A 284 -13.81 -22.08 -24.20
N ALA A 285 -13.12 -22.81 -23.34
CA ALA A 285 -12.70 -24.19 -23.58
C ALA A 285 -13.76 -25.23 -23.16
N TYR A 286 -14.57 -24.95 -22.14
CA TYR A 286 -15.46 -25.94 -21.55
C TYR A 286 -16.93 -25.53 -21.59
N TYR A 287 -17.83 -26.51 -21.72
CA TYR A 287 -19.28 -26.33 -21.58
C TYR A 287 -19.73 -26.40 -20.12
N ALA A 288 -19.16 -27.34 -19.36
CA ALA A 288 -19.38 -27.49 -17.93
C ALA A 288 -18.10 -28.01 -17.25
N CYS A 289 -17.86 -27.60 -16.02
CA CYS A 289 -16.72 -28.02 -15.20
C CYS A 289 -17.14 -28.23 -13.75
N ASP A 290 -16.35 -29.01 -13.02
CA ASP A 290 -16.48 -29.17 -11.57
C ASP A 290 -16.15 -27.86 -10.82
N VAL A 291 -16.92 -27.53 -9.78
CA VAL A 291 -16.73 -26.31 -8.98
C VAL A 291 -15.34 -26.26 -8.35
N ASN A 292 -14.89 -27.37 -7.76
CA ASN A 292 -13.59 -27.43 -7.09
C ASN A 292 -12.45 -27.29 -8.09
N TRP A 293 -12.62 -27.85 -9.30
CA TRP A 293 -11.63 -27.69 -10.37
C TRP A 293 -11.48 -26.24 -10.81
N ILE A 294 -12.59 -25.49 -10.95
CA ILE A 294 -12.52 -24.06 -11.30
C ILE A 294 -11.88 -23.25 -10.18
N ILE A 295 -12.28 -23.47 -8.93
CA ILE A 295 -11.70 -22.78 -7.77
C ILE A 295 -10.19 -23.03 -7.71
N GLN A 296 -9.77 -24.30 -7.77
CA GLN A 296 -8.35 -24.65 -7.73
C GLN A 296 -7.58 -24.05 -8.91
N SER A 297 -8.18 -24.05 -10.11
CA SER A 297 -7.55 -23.52 -11.32
C SER A 297 -7.49 -22.01 -11.36
N ALA A 298 -8.49 -21.28 -10.84
CA ALA A 298 -8.58 -19.83 -10.96
C ALA A 298 -8.03 -19.06 -9.74
N THR A 299 -8.16 -19.63 -8.54
CA THR A 299 -7.79 -18.95 -7.28
C THR A 299 -6.83 -19.75 -6.42
N GLY A 300 -6.51 -20.99 -6.81
CA GLY A 300 -5.64 -21.88 -6.04
C GLY A 300 -6.26 -22.32 -4.70
N GLY A 301 -7.59 -22.27 -4.58
CA GLY A 301 -8.31 -22.67 -3.37
C GLY A 301 -8.54 -21.56 -2.33
N GLN A 302 -8.17 -20.31 -2.64
CA GLN A 302 -8.27 -19.21 -1.66
C GLN A 302 -9.68 -18.62 -1.51
N LEU A 303 -10.53 -18.77 -2.54
CA LEU A 303 -11.87 -18.19 -2.57
C LEU A 303 -12.92 -19.29 -2.72
N SER A 304 -14.06 -19.08 -2.10
CA SER A 304 -15.27 -19.84 -2.40
C SER A 304 -15.81 -19.49 -3.79
N TRP A 305 -16.62 -20.38 -4.37
CA TRP A 305 -17.30 -20.10 -5.64
C TRP A 305 -18.17 -18.84 -5.57
N GLU A 306 -18.84 -18.61 -4.44
CA GLU A 306 -19.73 -17.45 -4.26
C GLU A 306 -18.96 -16.13 -4.24
N GLU A 307 -17.80 -16.09 -3.57
CA GLU A 307 -16.92 -14.92 -3.60
C GLU A 307 -16.35 -14.70 -5.00
N LEU A 308 -15.91 -15.76 -5.68
CA LEU A 308 -15.39 -15.67 -7.04
C LEU A 308 -16.43 -15.15 -8.03
N ALA A 309 -17.66 -15.68 -7.96
CA ALA A 309 -18.77 -15.26 -8.80
C ALA A 309 -19.16 -13.80 -8.55
N LYS A 310 -19.17 -13.36 -7.29
CA LYS A 310 -19.44 -11.95 -6.92
C LYS A 310 -18.33 -11.01 -7.37
N LEU A 311 -17.07 -11.40 -7.21
CA LEU A 311 -15.91 -10.54 -7.53
C LEU A 311 -15.70 -10.35 -9.03
N GLU A 312 -15.91 -11.40 -9.81
CA GLU A 312 -15.60 -11.41 -11.24
C GLU A 312 -16.85 -11.27 -12.13
N ASP A 313 -18.04 -11.19 -11.53
CA ASP A 313 -19.34 -11.13 -12.19
C ASP A 313 -19.50 -12.21 -13.28
N VAL A 314 -19.23 -13.46 -12.87
CA VAL A 314 -19.22 -14.59 -13.79
C VAL A 314 -20.66 -15.09 -13.96
N GLY A 315 -21.26 -14.83 -15.13
CA GLY A 315 -22.62 -15.27 -15.47
C GLY A 315 -22.82 -16.78 -15.69
N TRP A 316 -22.02 -17.64 -15.04
CA TRP A 316 -22.15 -19.10 -15.14
C TRP A 316 -23.09 -19.64 -14.08
N THR A 317 -23.92 -20.63 -14.44
CA THR A 317 -24.93 -21.19 -13.55
C THR A 317 -24.40 -22.42 -12.82
N ARG A 318 -24.61 -22.49 -11.52
CA ARG A 318 -24.25 -23.66 -10.70
C ARG A 318 -25.39 -24.67 -10.71
N GLU A 319 -25.09 -25.88 -11.16
CA GLU A 319 -25.96 -27.07 -11.09
C GLU A 319 -25.29 -28.10 -10.17
N GLY A 320 -25.60 -28.02 -8.87
CA GLY A 320 -24.99 -28.88 -7.85
C GLY A 320 -23.49 -28.65 -7.69
N ASP A 321 -22.69 -29.65 -8.03
CA ASP A 321 -21.21 -29.62 -7.98
C ASP A 321 -20.58 -29.23 -9.33
N ARG A 322 -21.41 -28.96 -10.34
CA ARG A 322 -20.95 -28.55 -11.67
C ARG A 322 -21.39 -27.14 -11.99
N ILE A 323 -20.56 -26.43 -12.73
CA ILE A 323 -20.86 -25.10 -13.25
C ILE A 323 -21.07 -25.24 -14.74
N VAL A 324 -22.26 -24.86 -15.21
CA VAL A 324 -22.61 -24.78 -16.62
C VAL A 324 -22.19 -23.42 -17.14
N ILE A 325 -21.16 -23.44 -17.97
CA ILE A 325 -20.52 -22.26 -18.57
C ILE A 325 -21.26 -21.88 -19.86
N ARG A 326 -21.58 -22.88 -20.69
CA ARG A 326 -22.29 -22.71 -21.97
C ARG A 326 -23.26 -23.86 -22.17
N LYS A 327 -24.49 -23.53 -22.59
CA LYS A 327 -25.43 -24.54 -23.09
C LYS A 327 -25.09 -24.84 -24.56
N PRO A 328 -25.00 -26.11 -24.98
CA PRO A 328 -24.81 -26.43 -26.37
C PRO A 328 -25.98 -25.84 -27.18
N LYS A 329 -25.68 -25.18 -28.31
CA LYS A 329 -26.73 -24.76 -29.24
C LYS A 329 -27.40 -26.04 -29.76
N ALA A 330 -28.70 -26.20 -29.50
CA ALA A 330 -29.46 -27.30 -30.08
C ALA A 330 -29.30 -27.24 -31.61
N LYS A 331 -28.87 -28.36 -32.23
CA LYS A 331 -28.97 -28.49 -33.68
C LYS A 331 -30.45 -28.48 -34.02
N ALA A 332 -30.89 -27.53 -34.84
CA ALA A 332 -32.19 -27.64 -35.49
C ALA A 332 -32.14 -28.91 -36.34
N SER A 333 -32.87 -29.94 -35.90
CA SER A 333 -33.19 -31.11 -36.70
C SER A 333 -34.36 -30.81 -37.63
#